data_AF-A0A366C2Z1-F1
#
_entry.id   AF-A0A366C2Z1-F1
#
_cell.length_a   1.000
_cell.length_b   1.000
_cell.length_c   1.000
_cell.angle_alpha   90.00
_cell.angle_beta   90.00
_cell.angle_gamma   90.00
#
_symmetry.space_group_name_H-M   'P 1'
#
loop_
_entity.id
_entity.type
_entity.pdbx_description
1 polymer ?
#
loop_
_entity_poly.entity_id
_entity_poly.type
_entity_poly.pdbx_seq_one_letter_code
_entity_poly.pdbx_strand_id
1 'polypeptide(L)' 'MALANTHVAGQRGSLVSSIIAAMVRIVENHPRTRALEKLNAISDEDLAARGLTRQDVIRRIFSDRFYL' A
#
# COMPACT_ATOMS: atom_id res chain seq x y z
N MET A 1 6.54 11.87 45.70
CA MET A 1 7.12 11.28 44.47
C MET A 1 6.13 10.27 43.93
N ALA A 2 5.44 10.57 42.83
CA ALA A 2 4.49 9.65 42.20
C ALA A 2 5.23 8.84 41.13
N LEU A 3 5.39 7.54 41.34
CA LEU A 3 5.86 6.61 40.32
C LEU A 3 4.64 6.13 39.53
N ALA A 4 4.38 6.78 38.39
CA ALA A 4 3.45 6.26 37.42
C ALA A 4 4.09 5.02 36.75
N ASN A 5 3.88 3.85 37.35
CA ASN A 5 4.16 2.58 36.70
C ASN A 5 3.12 2.34 35.61
N THR A 6 3.34 2.90 34.42
CA THR A 6 2.62 2.49 33.21
C THR A 6 3.20 1.16 32.72
N HIS A 7 2.96 0.10 33.49
CA HIS A 7 3.21 -1.26 33.06
C HIS A 7 2.13 -1.63 32.03
N VAL A 8 2.32 -1.21 30.77
CA VAL A 8 1.61 -1.78 29.62
C VAL A 8 2.21 -3.15 29.34
N ALA A 9 2.09 -4.07 30.30
CA ALA A 9 2.29 -5.48 30.03
C ALA A 9 0.98 -6.22 30.30
N GLY A 10 0.34 -6.52 29.19
CA GLY A 10 -0.57 -7.63 29.09
C GLY A 10 -0.44 -8.13 27.67
N GLN A 11 0.42 -9.13 27.47
CA GLN A 11 0.51 -10.23 26.48
C GLN A 11 -0.39 -10.24 25.20
N ARG A 12 -1.48 -9.49 25.11
CA ARG A 12 -2.44 -9.43 24.00
C ARG A 12 -2.04 -8.45 22.88
N GLY A 13 -1.16 -7.49 23.15
CA GLY A 13 -0.66 -6.53 22.15
C GLY A 13 0.26 -7.14 21.09
N SER A 14 0.85 -8.31 21.36
CA SER A 14 1.82 -8.96 20.47
C SER A 14 1.17 -9.65 19.27
N LEU A 15 0.06 -10.36 19.46
CA LEU A 15 -0.56 -11.13 18.38
C LEU A 15 -1.31 -10.21 17.39
N VAL A 16 -2.05 -9.23 17.90
CA VAL A 16 -2.75 -8.24 17.07
C VAL A 16 -1.77 -7.38 16.29
N SER A 17 -0.69 -6.90 16.93
CA SER A 17 0.34 -6.11 16.23
C SER A 17 1.08 -6.94 15.17
N SER A 18 1.32 -8.23 15.43
CA SER A 18 1.94 -9.14 14.46
C SER A 18 1.03 -9.41 13.26
N ILE A 19 -0.28 -9.56 13.46
CA ILE A 19 -1.26 -9.72 12.39
C ILE A 19 -1.33 -8.44 11.54
N ILE A 20 -1.41 -7.27 12.19
CA ILE A 20 -1.41 -5.98 11.48
C ILE A 20 -0.11 -5.83 10.66
N ALA A 21 1.05 -6.12 11.24
CA ALA A 21 2.32 -6.07 10.54
C ALA A 21 2.39 -7.04 9.35
N ALA A 22 1.81 -8.24 9.49
CA ALA A 22 1.70 -9.20 8.39
C ALA A 22 0.79 -8.68 7.27
N MET A 23 -0.36 -8.07 7.61
CA MET A 23 -1.25 -7.44 6.64
C MET A 23 -0.56 -6.28 5.91
N VAL A 24 0.18 -5.44 6.63
CA VAL A 24 0.97 -4.35 6.02
C VAL A 24 2.00 -4.90 5.04
N ARG A 25 2.77 -5.93 5.41
CA ARG A 25 3.73 -6.58 4.49
C ARG A 25 3.06 -7.16 3.24
N ILE A 26 1.87 -7.74 3.38
CA ILE A 26 1.10 -8.27 2.23
C ILE A 26 0.70 -7.12 1.30
N VAL A 27 0.31 -5.96 1.83
CA VAL A 27 -0.07 -4.78 1.05
C VAL A 27 1.14 -4.10 0.40
N GLU A 28 2.23 -3.92 1.15
CA GLU A 28 3.48 -3.33 0.65
C GLU A 28 4.10 -4.17 -0.46
N ASN A 29 4.09 -5.49 -0.31
CA ASN A 29 4.67 -6.40 -1.29
C ASN A 29 3.71 -6.77 -2.43
N HIS A 30 2.55 -6.11 -2.50
CA HIS A 30 1.56 -6.38 -3.52
C HIS A 30 2.05 -5.86 -4.89
N PRO A 31 2.09 -6.68 -5.95
CA PRO A 31 2.63 -6.29 -7.26
C PRO A 31 1.95 -5.06 -7.87
N ARG A 32 0.66 -4.85 -7.58
CA ARG A 32 -0.09 -3.63 -7.97
C ARG A 32 0.45 -2.34 -7.32
N THR A 33 0.86 -2.35 -6.05
CA THR A 33 1.42 -1.17 -5.39
C THR A 33 2.70 -0.75 -6.09
N ARG A 34 3.57 -1.72 -6.42
CA ARG A 34 4.79 -1.50 -7.21
C ARG A 34 4.49 -0.98 -8.63
N ALA A 35 3.41 -1.43 -9.26
CA ALA A 35 3.00 -0.93 -10.58
C ALA A 35 2.52 0.53 -10.52
N LEU A 36 1.80 0.89 -9.45
CA LEU A 36 1.34 2.26 -9.22
C LEU A 36 2.50 3.20 -8.88
N GLU A 37 3.46 2.76 -8.05
CA GLU A 37 4.69 3.51 -7.79
C GLU A 37 5.48 3.80 -9.06
N LYS A 38 5.61 2.79 -9.95
CA LYS A 38 6.23 2.99 -11.27
C LYS A 38 5.47 3.99 -12.13
N LEU A 39 4.14 3.99 -12.09
CA LEU A 39 3.32 4.97 -12.81
C LEU A 39 3.50 6.38 -12.22
N ASN A 40 3.54 6.51 -10.90
CA ASN A 40 3.74 7.79 -10.21
C ASN A 40 5.13 8.38 -10.44
N ALA A 41 6.13 7.53 -10.71
CA ALA A 41 7.47 7.98 -11.09
C ALA A 41 7.54 8.55 -12.52
N ILE A 42 6.49 8.40 -13.34
CA ILE A 42 6.42 8.92 -14.71
C ILE A 42 5.52 10.16 -14.73
N SER A 43 6.01 11.25 -15.30
CA SER A 43 5.26 12.50 -15.45
C SER A 43 4.10 12.36 -16.46
N ASP A 44 3.08 13.21 -16.34
CA ASP A 44 1.95 13.18 -17.26
C ASP A 44 2.33 13.56 -18.69
N GLU A 45 3.32 14.44 -18.86
CA GLU A 45 3.91 14.82 -20.14
C GLU A 45 4.62 13.65 -20.85
N ASP A 46 5.36 12.83 -20.10
CA ASP A 46 6.01 11.63 -20.63
C ASP A 46 4.99 10.55 -21.01
N LEU A 47 3.89 10.43 -20.24
CA LEU A 47 2.77 9.57 -20.60
C LEU A 47 2.11 10.06 -21.90
N ALA A 48 1.86 11.36 -22.02
CA ALA A 48 1.27 11.96 -23.22
C ALA A 48 2.18 11.81 -24.46
N ALA A 49 3.49 11.94 -24.30
CA ALA A 49 4.46 11.70 -25.37
C ALA A 49 4.42 10.25 -25.90
N ARG A 50 3.99 9.30 -25.06
CA ARG A 50 3.77 7.89 -25.42
C ARG A 50 2.34 7.62 -25.92
N GLY A 51 1.50 8.66 -26.03
CA GLY A 51 0.08 8.54 -26.39
C GLY A 51 -0.77 7.86 -25.31
N LEU A 52 -0.31 7.86 -24.06
CA LEU A 52 -1.00 7.24 -22.92
C LEU A 52 -1.59 8.30 -22.00
N THR A 53 -2.74 7.99 -21.40
CA THR A 53 -3.28 8.77 -20.29
C THR A 53 -3.03 8.04 -18.98
N ARG A 54 -2.83 8.79 -17.88
CA ARG A 54 -2.68 8.19 -16.54
C ARG A 54 -3.87 7.30 -16.16
N GLN A 55 -5.08 7.70 -16.58
CA GLN A 55 -6.31 6.93 -16.33
C GLN A 55 -6.31 5.57 -17.06
N ASP A 56 -5.86 5.51 -18.31
CA ASP A 56 -5.82 4.25 -19.05
C ASP A 56 -4.80 3.27 -18.46
N VAL A 57 -3.65 3.77 -17.99
CA VAL A 57 -2.66 2.94 -17.32
C VAL A 57 -3.19 2.41 -15.99
N ILE A 58 -3.88 3.25 -15.20
CA ILE A 58 -4.55 2.81 -13.96
C ILE A 58 -5.58 1.73 -14.28
N ARG A 59 -6.46 1.95 -15.26
CA ARG A 59 -7.45 0.94 -15.68
C ARG A 59 -6.80 -0.38 -16.06
N ARG A 60 -5.66 -0.35 -16.76
CA ARG A 60 -4.90 -1.55 -17.11
C ARG A 60 -4.33 -2.25 -15.87
N ILE A 61 -3.76 -1.50 -14.92
CA ILE A 61 -3.21 -2.03 -13.66
C ILE A 61 -4.28 -2.74 -12.81
N PHE A 62 -5.52 -2.26 -12.85
CA PHE A 62 -6.65 -2.80 -12.07
C PHE A 62 -7.66 -3.59 -12.92
N SER A 63 -7.34 -3.87 -14.18
CA SER A 63 -8.27 -4.53 -15.13
C SER A 63 -8.71 -5.92 -14.65
N ASP A 64 -7.89 -6.59 -13.84
CA ASP A 64 -8.18 -7.87 -13.18
C ASP A 64 -9.34 -7.82 -12.18
N ARG A 65 -9.73 -6.63 -11.70
CA ARG A 65 -10.75 -6.43 -10.65
C ARG A 65 -12.00 -5.68 -11.12
N PHE A 66 -11.99 -5.12 -12.33
CA PHE A 66 -13.08 -4.31 -12.88
C PHE A 66 -14.00 -5.03 -13.87
N TYR A 67 -14.01 -6.37 -13.88
CA TYR A 67 -15.08 -7.13 -14.51
C TYR A 67 -16.24 -7.27 -13.51
N LEU A 68 -17.22 -6.37 -13.62
CA LEU A 68 -18.58 -6.55 -13.09
C LEU A 68 -19.45 -7.23 -14.15
#